data_AF-A0AB34WYL6-F1
#
_entry.id   AF-A0AB34WYL6-F1
#
_cell.length_a   1.000
_cell.length_b   1.000
_cell.length_c   1.000
_cell.angle_alpha   90.00
_cell.angle_beta   90.00
_cell.angle_gamma   90.00
#
_symmetry.space_group_name_H-M   'P 1'
#
loop_
_entity.id
_entity.type
_entity.pdbx_description
1 polymer ?
#
loop_
_entity_poly.entity_id
_entity_poly.type
_entity_poly.pdbx_seq_one_letter_code
_entity_poly.pdbx_strand_id
1 'polypeptide(L)'
;MINTVPEIVAGITRGDADTWEQARALLTDYYCQRDNPRITLFSLTSKFSPSFPLQPQMAAASWEGGLNLRDCDLLALANLDLQLDSKGLDQLFTSEPLPELMAQIPADTQLVDIADQVLETETGPLAQIWAALTKDPLVLKPKAAAALLARLRPAALPLFAKEDRRPWGEVTDYVQFCQDLQGLLLAERGRLAHQLYYLRESLELPAWVSQVQLLQALVFAASQEQRAAEKERLRQEKATRRQEKAEEKLRKKLAKRTKKQLKKLAKQQDARSKAQKLAEEKAQQAQREEDEKTEKERQGVKTGLDPRHLGSEEPTDLGNSRAARGRRGRHVRGEDGDDGFISTDPVSLPR
;
A
#
# COMPACT_ATOMS: atom_id res chain seq x y z
N MET A 1 -27.34 -0.96 -6.95
CA MET A 1 -27.29 0.45 -7.37
C MET A 1 -25.84 0.88 -7.39
N ILE A 2 -25.35 1.32 -8.55
CA ILE A 2 -24.09 2.04 -8.67
C ILE A 2 -24.27 3.37 -7.95
N ASN A 3 -23.49 3.57 -6.90
CA ASN A 3 -23.58 4.76 -6.05
C ASN A 3 -22.56 5.82 -6.45
N THR A 4 -21.59 5.46 -7.29
CA THR A 4 -20.54 6.36 -7.74
C THR A 4 -20.12 5.98 -9.15
N VAL A 5 -20.17 6.94 -10.07
CA VAL A 5 -19.58 6.78 -11.41
C VAL A 5 -18.12 7.25 -11.33
N PRO A 6 -17.13 6.42 -11.68
CA PRO A 6 -15.73 6.83 -11.69
C PRO A 6 -15.50 8.04 -12.60
N GLU A 7 -14.64 8.98 -12.19
CA GLU A 7 -14.40 10.22 -12.94
C GLU A 7 -13.91 9.97 -14.37
N ILE A 8 -13.09 8.93 -14.57
CA ILE A 8 -12.62 8.53 -15.91
C ILE A 8 -13.80 8.18 -16.83
N VAL A 9 -14.86 7.58 -16.30
CA VAL A 9 -16.07 7.24 -17.08
C VAL A 9 -16.87 8.50 -17.35
N ALA A 10 -17.08 9.34 -16.33
CA ALA A 10 -17.83 10.58 -16.48
C ALA A 10 -17.17 11.53 -17.50
N GLY A 11 -15.86 11.70 -17.46
CA GLY A 11 -15.13 12.56 -18.40
C GLY A 11 -15.17 12.05 -19.84
N ILE A 12 -15.05 10.73 -20.06
CA ILE A 12 -15.24 10.15 -21.40
C ILE A 12 -16.66 10.38 -21.90
N THR A 13 -17.68 10.15 -21.06
CA THR A 13 -19.07 10.42 -21.42
C THR A 13 -19.26 11.89 -21.80
N ARG A 14 -18.65 12.83 -21.08
CA ARG A 14 -18.69 14.26 -21.42
C ARG A 14 -17.89 14.64 -22.68
N GLY A 15 -16.98 13.77 -23.13
CA GLY A 15 -16.10 14.01 -24.27
C GLY A 15 -14.86 14.84 -23.93
N ASP A 16 -14.41 14.78 -22.68
CA ASP A 16 -13.24 15.51 -22.20
C ASP A 16 -11.97 14.94 -22.85
N ALA A 17 -11.23 15.77 -23.60
CA ALA A 17 -10.07 15.32 -24.38
C ALA A 17 -8.95 14.71 -23.51
N ASP A 18 -8.66 15.34 -22.38
CA ASP A 18 -7.64 14.86 -21.44
C ASP A 18 -8.02 13.49 -20.86
N THR A 19 -9.31 13.30 -20.52
CA THR A 19 -9.82 12.02 -20.01
C THR A 19 -9.78 10.95 -21.09
N TRP A 20 -10.06 11.30 -22.36
CA TRP A 20 -9.98 10.37 -23.48
C TRP A 20 -8.54 9.88 -23.71
N GLU A 21 -7.55 10.77 -23.72
CA GLU A 21 -6.14 10.37 -23.87
C GLU A 21 -5.65 9.58 -22.66
N GLN A 22 -6.06 9.96 -21.44
CA GLN A 22 -5.77 9.17 -20.25
C GLN A 22 -6.35 7.75 -20.36
N ALA A 23 -7.60 7.63 -20.81
CA ALA A 23 -8.25 6.34 -21.00
C ALA A 23 -7.53 5.47 -22.02
N ARG A 24 -7.12 6.06 -23.13
CA ARG A 24 -6.33 5.39 -24.17
C ARG A 24 -4.99 4.88 -23.62
N ALA A 25 -4.26 5.69 -22.86
CA ALA A 25 -3.00 5.30 -22.23
C ALA A 25 -3.20 4.12 -21.25
N LEU A 26 -4.17 4.25 -20.34
CA LEU A 26 -4.49 3.21 -19.35
C LEU A 26 -4.87 1.87 -20.00
N LEU A 27 -5.68 1.91 -21.05
CA LEU A 27 -6.10 0.72 -21.77
C LEU A 27 -4.94 0.10 -22.57
N THR A 28 -4.08 0.91 -23.17
CA THR A 28 -2.86 0.43 -23.83
C THR A 28 -2.01 -0.36 -22.83
N ASP A 29 -1.71 0.22 -21.68
CA ASP A 29 -0.92 -0.44 -20.64
C ASP A 29 -1.60 -1.69 -20.10
N TYR A 30 -2.94 -1.68 -19.98
CA TYR A 30 -3.71 -2.83 -19.53
C TYR A 30 -3.63 -4.01 -20.50
N TYR A 31 -3.79 -3.77 -21.81
CA TYR A 31 -3.80 -4.81 -22.85
C TYR A 31 -2.39 -5.25 -23.30
N CYS A 32 -1.35 -4.45 -23.06
CA CYS A 32 0.04 -4.82 -23.31
C CYS A 32 0.66 -5.72 -22.22
N GLN A 33 -0.04 -5.95 -21.10
CA GLN A 33 0.44 -6.84 -20.03
C GLN A 33 0.47 -8.29 -20.49
N ARG A 34 1.68 -8.87 -20.54
CA ARG A 34 1.96 -10.24 -21.02
C ARG A 34 1.19 -11.33 -20.27
N ASP A 35 0.94 -11.14 -18.97
CA ASP A 35 0.30 -12.13 -18.09
C ASP A 35 -0.89 -11.53 -17.32
N ASN A 36 -1.79 -10.81 -17.99
CA ASN A 36 -2.98 -10.26 -17.34
C ASN A 36 -4.08 -11.34 -17.22
N PRO A 37 -4.39 -11.84 -16.01
CA PRO A 37 -5.32 -12.95 -15.83
C PRO A 37 -6.74 -12.64 -16.31
N ARG A 38 -7.14 -11.36 -16.34
CA ARG A 38 -8.43 -10.94 -16.90
C ARG A 38 -8.45 -11.07 -18.42
N ILE A 39 -7.35 -10.77 -19.10
CA ILE A 39 -7.25 -10.96 -20.56
C ILE A 39 -7.25 -12.45 -20.87
N THR A 40 -6.45 -13.22 -20.12
CA THR A 40 -6.40 -14.68 -20.26
C THR A 40 -7.75 -15.33 -20.02
N LEU A 41 -8.52 -14.86 -19.02
CA LEU A 41 -9.88 -15.33 -18.76
C LEU A 41 -10.73 -15.32 -20.02
N PHE A 42 -10.74 -14.21 -20.76
CA PHE A 42 -11.58 -14.05 -21.94
C PHE A 42 -10.97 -14.66 -23.21
N SER A 43 -9.64 -14.82 -23.27
CA SER A 43 -8.94 -15.31 -24.44
C SER A 43 -8.95 -16.84 -24.59
N LEU A 44 -9.28 -17.60 -23.53
CA LEU A 44 -9.24 -19.07 -23.52
C LEU A 44 -10.20 -19.77 -24.50
N THR A 45 -11.17 -19.05 -25.10
CA THR A 45 -12.04 -19.55 -26.20
C THR A 45 -11.73 -18.88 -27.53
N SER A 46 -10.90 -17.85 -27.52
CA SER A 46 -10.42 -17.24 -28.76
C SER A 46 -9.43 -18.23 -29.37
N LYS A 47 -9.45 -18.38 -30.70
CA LYS A 47 -8.50 -19.23 -31.47
C LYS A 47 -7.02 -18.78 -31.33
N PHE A 48 -6.69 -17.92 -30.37
CA PHE A 48 -5.38 -17.35 -30.16
C PHE A 48 -4.76 -17.90 -28.88
N SER A 49 -3.53 -18.39 -29.04
CA SER A 49 -2.65 -18.80 -27.96
C SER A 49 -2.54 -17.69 -26.91
N PRO A 50 -2.49 -18.01 -25.60
CA PRO A 50 -2.44 -17.05 -24.48
C PRO A 50 -1.21 -16.12 -24.47
N SER A 51 -0.34 -16.24 -25.47
CA SER A 51 0.81 -15.36 -25.71
C SER A 51 0.41 -14.21 -26.64
N PHE A 52 -0.04 -13.09 -26.07
CA PHE A 52 0.18 -11.78 -26.68
C PHE A 52 1.61 -11.34 -26.30
N PRO A 53 2.45 -10.82 -27.23
CA PRO A 53 2.10 -9.92 -28.32
C PRO A 53 1.92 -10.59 -29.69
N LEU A 54 1.28 -9.86 -30.60
CA LEU A 54 1.08 -10.14 -32.04
C LEU A 54 2.33 -10.71 -32.74
N GLN A 55 2.57 -12.01 -32.65
CA GLN A 55 3.43 -12.72 -33.60
C GLN A 55 2.56 -13.52 -34.58
N PRO A 56 2.87 -13.51 -35.88
CA PRO A 56 2.18 -14.32 -36.87
C PRO A 56 2.49 -15.79 -36.56
N GLN A 57 1.54 -16.51 -35.98
CA GLN A 57 1.71 -17.95 -35.75
C GLN A 57 1.68 -18.68 -37.08
N MET A 58 2.75 -19.43 -37.35
CA MET A 58 2.78 -20.41 -38.42
C MET A 58 1.80 -21.55 -38.11
N ALA A 59 1.15 -22.03 -39.17
CA ALA A 59 -0.08 -22.83 -39.18
C ALA A 59 0.00 -24.27 -38.62
N ALA A 60 0.66 -24.53 -37.49
CA ALA A 60 0.96 -25.90 -37.06
C ALA A 60 0.47 -26.35 -35.67
N ALA A 61 -0.16 -25.50 -34.86
CA ALA A 61 -0.72 -25.93 -33.56
C ALA A 61 -2.26 -25.99 -33.62
N SER A 62 -2.80 -27.10 -34.13
CA SER A 62 -4.24 -27.39 -34.06
C SER A 62 -4.61 -27.76 -32.62
N TRP A 63 -5.26 -26.85 -31.89
CA TRP A 63 -5.90 -27.14 -30.59
C TRP A 63 -7.18 -27.99 -30.74
N GLU A 64 -7.36 -28.66 -31.89
CA GLU A 64 -8.52 -29.51 -32.22
C GLU A 64 -8.64 -30.78 -31.37
N GLY A 65 -7.69 -31.02 -30.45
CA GLY A 65 -7.78 -32.08 -29.45
C GLY A 65 -8.62 -31.68 -28.23
N GLY A 66 -9.94 -31.68 -28.37
CA GLY A 66 -10.89 -32.06 -27.31
C GLY A 66 -10.78 -31.38 -25.93
N LEU A 67 -10.43 -30.09 -25.83
CA LEU A 67 -10.73 -29.34 -24.62
C LEU A 67 -12.23 -29.10 -24.57
N ASN A 68 -12.94 -29.82 -23.69
CA ASN A 68 -14.34 -29.54 -23.45
C ASN A 68 -14.46 -28.09 -22.95
N LEU A 69 -15.50 -27.37 -23.37
CA LEU A 69 -15.76 -25.99 -22.91
C LEU A 69 -15.68 -25.86 -21.38
N ARG A 70 -16.10 -26.92 -20.68
CA ARG A 70 -15.95 -27.11 -19.23
C ARG A 70 -14.51 -26.98 -18.72
N ASP A 71 -13.54 -27.60 -19.40
CA ASP A 71 -12.13 -27.57 -18.99
C ASP A 71 -11.54 -26.18 -19.23
N CYS A 72 -11.97 -25.51 -20.30
CA CYS A 72 -11.64 -24.11 -20.56
C CYS A 72 -12.22 -23.18 -19.48
N ASP A 73 -13.44 -23.42 -19.01
CA ASP A 73 -14.08 -22.64 -17.94
C ASP A 73 -13.37 -22.85 -16.59
N LEU A 74 -13.00 -24.09 -16.28
CA LEU A 74 -12.20 -24.45 -15.11
C LEU A 74 -10.83 -23.76 -15.09
N LEU A 75 -10.11 -23.77 -16.21
CA LEU A 75 -8.83 -23.09 -16.36
C LEU A 75 -8.99 -21.57 -16.25
N ALA A 76 -10.05 -21.02 -16.83
CA ALA A 76 -10.40 -19.60 -16.72
C ALA A 76 -10.58 -19.16 -15.27
N LEU A 77 -11.32 -19.94 -14.50
CA LEU A 77 -11.61 -19.66 -13.09
C LEU A 77 -10.35 -19.82 -12.24
N ALA A 78 -9.54 -20.85 -12.50
CA ALA A 78 -8.24 -21.03 -11.85
C ALA A 78 -7.30 -19.82 -12.08
N ASN A 79 -7.28 -19.25 -13.29
CA ASN A 79 -6.48 -18.06 -13.60
C ASN A 79 -6.90 -16.80 -12.83
N LEU A 80 -8.11 -16.76 -12.26
CA LEU A 80 -8.56 -15.68 -11.38
C LEU A 80 -8.36 -15.98 -9.88
N ASP A 81 -7.55 -17.01 -9.58
CA ASP A 81 -7.36 -17.59 -8.25
C ASP A 81 -8.69 -18.05 -7.62
N LEU A 82 -9.61 -18.58 -8.44
CA LEU A 82 -10.88 -19.13 -7.99
C LEU A 82 -10.83 -20.66 -8.03
N GLN A 83 -10.76 -21.26 -6.84
CA GLN A 83 -10.86 -22.71 -6.69
C GLN A 83 -12.34 -23.14 -6.68
N LEU A 84 -12.68 -24.08 -7.55
CA LEU A 84 -13.99 -24.72 -7.61
C LEU A 84 -13.83 -26.22 -7.38
N ASP A 85 -14.73 -26.80 -6.59
CA ASP A 85 -14.82 -28.25 -6.44
C ASP A 85 -15.39 -28.84 -7.74
N SER A 86 -14.69 -29.85 -8.30
CA SER A 86 -15.07 -30.47 -9.57
C SER A 86 -16.49 -31.04 -9.53
N LYS A 87 -16.93 -31.53 -8.36
CA LYS A 87 -18.29 -32.05 -8.14
C LYS A 87 -19.38 -30.98 -8.25
N GLY A 88 -19.10 -29.75 -7.80
CA GLY A 88 -20.03 -28.62 -7.92
C GLY A 88 -20.22 -28.18 -9.37
N LEU A 89 -19.16 -28.28 -10.18
CA LEU A 89 -19.23 -28.02 -11.62
C LEU A 89 -19.97 -29.11 -12.39
N ASP A 90 -19.78 -30.39 -12.05
CA ASP A 90 -20.54 -31.50 -12.64
C ASP A 90 -22.06 -31.28 -12.48
N GLN A 91 -22.51 -30.92 -11.28
CA GLN A 91 -23.91 -30.65 -11.00
C GLN A 91 -24.46 -29.46 -11.79
N LEU A 92 -23.62 -28.43 -12.02
CA LEU A 92 -23.97 -27.20 -12.73
C LEU A 92 -24.31 -27.47 -14.20
N PHE A 93 -23.50 -28.29 -14.86
CA PHE A 93 -23.70 -28.67 -16.26
C PHE A 93 -24.78 -29.74 -16.46
N THR A 94 -25.14 -30.50 -15.43
CA THR A 94 -26.29 -31.42 -15.47
C THR A 94 -27.63 -30.77 -15.13
N SER A 95 -27.64 -29.54 -14.62
CA SER A 95 -28.88 -28.83 -14.31
C SER A 95 -29.60 -28.39 -15.61
N GLU A 96 -30.71 -29.05 -15.95
CA GLU A 96 -31.51 -28.76 -17.15
C GLU A 96 -31.97 -27.29 -17.35
N PRO A 97 -32.29 -26.49 -16.31
CA PRO A 97 -32.76 -25.11 -16.54
C PRO A 97 -31.63 -24.13 -16.94
N LEU A 98 -30.36 -24.46 -16.67
CA LEU A 98 -29.26 -23.51 -16.87
C LEU A 98 -28.92 -23.28 -18.36
N PRO A 99 -28.79 -24.32 -19.21
CA PRO A 99 -28.57 -24.13 -20.64
C PRO A 99 -29.70 -23.35 -21.33
N GLU A 100 -30.96 -23.62 -20.96
CA GLU A 100 -32.14 -22.94 -21.53
C GLU A 100 -32.16 -21.45 -21.15
N LEU A 101 -31.89 -21.12 -19.89
CA LEU A 101 -31.79 -19.72 -19.44
C LEU A 101 -30.58 -19.02 -20.09
N MET A 102 -29.44 -19.69 -20.20
CA MET A 102 -28.25 -19.14 -20.85
C MET A 102 -28.47 -18.89 -22.34
N ALA A 103 -29.33 -19.66 -23.03
CA ALA A 103 -29.67 -19.42 -24.43
C ALA A 103 -30.46 -18.12 -24.64
N GLN A 104 -31.15 -17.61 -23.61
CA GLN A 104 -31.88 -16.35 -23.65
C GLN A 104 -30.97 -15.12 -23.59
N ILE A 105 -29.68 -15.32 -23.25
CA ILE A 105 -28.63 -14.30 -23.30
C ILE A 105 -27.68 -14.72 -24.43
N PRO A 106 -27.77 -14.18 -25.65
CA PRO A 106 -26.88 -14.62 -26.72
C PRO A 106 -25.42 -14.28 -26.41
N ALA A 107 -24.49 -15.16 -26.83
CA ALA A 107 -23.07 -15.03 -26.48
C ALA A 107 -22.41 -13.77 -27.05
N ASP A 108 -22.88 -13.33 -28.22
CA ASP A 108 -22.28 -12.22 -28.99
C ASP A 108 -23.04 -10.89 -28.83
N THR A 109 -24.10 -10.85 -28.01
CA THR A 109 -24.89 -9.64 -27.77
C THR A 109 -24.21 -8.74 -26.75
N GLN A 110 -23.97 -7.47 -27.11
CA GLN A 110 -23.44 -6.48 -26.19
C GLN A 110 -24.47 -6.16 -25.11
N LEU A 111 -24.03 -5.80 -23.89
CA LEU A 111 -24.95 -5.41 -22.80
C LEU A 111 -25.96 -4.32 -23.19
N VAL A 112 -25.56 -3.37 -24.03
CA VAL A 112 -26.45 -2.30 -24.52
C VAL A 112 -27.61 -2.80 -25.38
N ASP A 113 -27.43 -3.95 -26.03
CA ASP A 113 -28.40 -4.56 -26.95
C ASP A 113 -29.25 -5.65 -26.27
N ILE A 114 -28.99 -5.94 -24.99
CA ILE A 114 -29.78 -6.92 -24.22
C ILE A 114 -31.16 -6.32 -23.92
N ALA A 115 -32.22 -7.10 -24.11
CA ALA A 115 -33.56 -6.68 -23.76
C ALA A 115 -33.71 -6.53 -22.23
N ASP A 116 -34.35 -5.45 -21.76
CA ASP A 116 -34.50 -5.12 -20.32
C ASP A 116 -35.05 -6.30 -19.50
N GLN A 117 -36.01 -7.06 -20.07
CA GLN A 117 -36.61 -8.25 -19.46
C GLN A 117 -35.58 -9.32 -19.04
N VAL A 118 -34.43 -9.38 -19.71
CA VAL A 118 -33.34 -10.32 -19.40
C VAL A 118 -32.69 -9.99 -18.06
N LEU A 119 -32.58 -8.69 -17.75
CA LEU A 119 -31.89 -8.18 -16.57
C LEU A 119 -32.82 -7.92 -15.40
N GLU A 120 -34.14 -8.11 -15.52
CA GLU A 120 -35.10 -7.96 -14.41
C GLU A 120 -34.63 -8.67 -13.13
N THR A 121 -34.60 -7.95 -12.00
CA THR A 121 -33.89 -8.32 -10.78
C THR A 121 -34.50 -9.52 -10.03
N GLU A 122 -35.79 -9.79 -10.24
CA GLU A 122 -36.51 -10.87 -9.55
C GLU A 122 -36.94 -11.99 -10.50
N THR A 123 -37.36 -11.63 -11.72
CA THR A 123 -38.00 -12.52 -12.70
C THR A 123 -37.13 -12.80 -13.92
N GLY A 124 -36.12 -11.97 -14.17
CA GLY A 124 -35.33 -12.03 -15.38
C GLY A 124 -34.48 -13.30 -15.47
N PRO A 125 -34.20 -13.80 -16.68
CA PRO A 125 -33.27 -14.89 -16.94
C PRO A 125 -31.95 -14.76 -16.18
N LEU A 126 -31.35 -13.56 -16.12
CA LEU A 126 -30.10 -13.36 -15.38
C LEU A 126 -30.28 -13.57 -13.87
N ALA A 127 -31.39 -13.11 -13.28
CA ALA A 127 -31.71 -13.32 -11.87
C ALA A 127 -31.93 -14.80 -11.55
N GLN A 128 -32.62 -15.53 -12.43
CA GLN A 128 -32.83 -16.97 -12.30
C GLN A 128 -31.51 -17.75 -12.40
N ILE A 129 -30.65 -17.41 -13.36
CA ILE A 129 -29.31 -17.99 -13.49
C ILE A 129 -28.48 -17.67 -12.24
N TRP A 130 -28.47 -16.42 -11.80
CA TRP A 130 -27.72 -15.99 -10.62
C TRP A 130 -28.17 -16.73 -9.37
N ALA A 131 -29.47 -16.87 -9.16
CA ALA A 131 -30.04 -17.66 -8.07
C ALA A 131 -29.65 -19.13 -8.17
N ALA A 132 -29.73 -19.74 -9.36
CA ALA A 132 -29.32 -21.14 -9.56
C ALA A 132 -27.83 -21.36 -9.25
N LEU A 133 -26.95 -20.44 -9.62
CA LEU A 133 -25.51 -20.54 -9.37
C LEU A 133 -25.13 -20.33 -7.90
N THR A 134 -25.83 -19.43 -7.21
CA THR A 134 -25.44 -18.97 -5.85
C THR A 134 -26.24 -19.60 -4.73
N LYS A 135 -27.45 -20.14 -5.00
CA LYS A 135 -28.30 -20.85 -4.04
C LYS A 135 -28.15 -22.36 -4.21
N ASP A 136 -28.59 -23.10 -3.21
CA ASP A 136 -28.56 -24.58 -3.15
C ASP A 136 -29.20 -25.17 -4.43
N PRO A 137 -28.58 -26.14 -5.15
CA PRO A 137 -27.48 -27.04 -4.74
C PRO A 137 -26.04 -26.60 -5.10
N LEU A 138 -25.85 -25.52 -5.87
CA LEU A 138 -24.55 -25.25 -6.52
C LEU A 138 -23.60 -24.37 -5.67
N VAL A 139 -24.15 -23.60 -4.72
CA VAL A 139 -23.45 -22.80 -3.67
C VAL A 139 -22.14 -22.15 -4.14
N LEU A 140 -22.10 -21.65 -5.38
CA LEU A 140 -20.93 -20.94 -5.84
C LEU A 140 -20.82 -19.63 -5.07
N LYS A 141 -19.61 -19.31 -4.61
CA LYS A 141 -19.34 -17.97 -4.07
C LYS A 141 -19.67 -16.94 -5.16
N PRO A 142 -20.29 -15.80 -4.84
CA PRO A 142 -20.67 -14.78 -5.83
C PRO A 142 -19.55 -14.37 -6.79
N LYS A 143 -18.30 -14.29 -6.31
CA LYS A 143 -17.13 -13.99 -7.15
C LYS A 143 -16.93 -15.04 -8.25
N ALA A 144 -17.12 -16.32 -7.94
CA ALA A 144 -16.94 -17.42 -8.89
C ALA A 144 -18.12 -17.53 -9.86
N ALA A 145 -19.35 -17.38 -9.37
CA ALA A 145 -20.54 -17.34 -10.23
C ALA A 145 -20.44 -16.21 -11.27
N ALA A 146 -20.06 -15.00 -10.85
CA ALA A 146 -19.92 -13.87 -11.76
C ALA A 146 -18.76 -14.04 -12.75
N ALA A 147 -17.63 -14.61 -12.31
CA ALA A 147 -16.53 -14.90 -13.22
C ALA A 147 -16.91 -15.92 -14.30
N LEU A 148 -17.67 -16.97 -13.93
CA LEU A 148 -18.19 -17.94 -14.88
C LEU A 148 -19.18 -17.28 -15.86
N LEU A 149 -20.08 -16.44 -15.37
CA LEU A 149 -21.02 -15.71 -16.23
C LEU A 149 -20.33 -14.75 -17.20
N ALA A 150 -19.37 -13.95 -16.71
CA ALA A 150 -18.56 -13.07 -17.54
C ALA A 150 -17.74 -13.86 -18.57
N ARG A 151 -17.29 -15.06 -18.23
CA ARG A 151 -16.56 -15.95 -19.14
C ARG A 151 -17.46 -16.51 -20.25
N LEU A 152 -18.67 -16.95 -19.89
CA LEU A 152 -19.64 -17.55 -20.81
C LEU A 152 -20.33 -16.50 -21.68
N ARG A 153 -20.48 -15.27 -21.20
CA ARG A 153 -21.13 -14.15 -21.89
C ARG A 153 -20.29 -12.86 -21.80
N PRO A 154 -19.07 -12.85 -22.37
CA PRO A 154 -18.13 -11.73 -22.24
C PRO A 154 -18.62 -10.42 -22.88
N ALA A 155 -19.52 -10.50 -23.86
CA ALA A 155 -20.13 -9.34 -24.49
C ALA A 155 -21.15 -8.63 -23.59
N ALA A 156 -21.78 -9.39 -22.70
CA ALA A 156 -22.95 -8.99 -21.94
C ALA A 156 -22.65 -8.79 -20.46
N LEU A 157 -21.88 -9.70 -19.86
CA LEU A 157 -21.84 -9.89 -18.43
C LEU A 157 -20.49 -9.44 -17.84
N PRO A 158 -20.50 -8.52 -16.86
CA PRO A 158 -19.29 -7.99 -16.26
C PRO A 158 -18.68 -8.93 -15.22
N LEU A 159 -17.37 -8.80 -14.98
CA LEU A 159 -16.73 -9.34 -13.77
C LEU A 159 -17.29 -8.66 -12.51
N PHE A 160 -17.37 -9.43 -11.41
CA PHE A 160 -17.90 -8.92 -10.13
C PHE A 160 -16.99 -9.25 -8.95
N ALA A 161 -15.67 -9.12 -9.13
CA ALA A 161 -14.75 -9.23 -8.00
C ALA A 161 -14.77 -7.94 -7.16
N LYS A 162 -14.24 -8.01 -5.93
CA LYS A 162 -14.17 -6.86 -5.01
C LYS A 162 -13.40 -5.70 -5.64
N GLU A 163 -12.33 -6.01 -6.35
CA GLU A 163 -11.47 -5.06 -7.01
C GLU A 163 -12.18 -4.33 -8.16
N ASP A 164 -13.06 -5.02 -8.88
CA ASP A 164 -13.78 -4.49 -10.05
C ASP A 164 -15.02 -3.70 -9.64
N ARG A 165 -15.70 -4.09 -8.54
CA ARG A 165 -16.90 -3.38 -8.05
C ARG A 165 -16.60 -2.17 -7.17
N ARG A 166 -15.50 -2.18 -6.41
CA ARG A 166 -15.16 -1.10 -5.45
C ARG A 166 -15.10 0.31 -6.07
N PRO A 167 -14.59 0.51 -7.30
CA PRO A 167 -14.60 1.83 -7.94
C PRO A 167 -16.00 2.40 -8.19
N TRP A 168 -17.02 1.54 -8.28
CA TRP A 168 -18.42 1.91 -8.50
C TRP A 168 -19.20 2.18 -7.21
N GLY A 169 -18.52 2.10 -6.06
CA GLY A 169 -19.10 2.24 -4.73
C GLY A 169 -19.41 0.89 -4.05
N GLU A 170 -20.31 0.93 -3.06
CA GLU A 170 -20.74 -0.26 -2.31
C GLU A 170 -21.81 -1.05 -3.08
N VAL A 171 -21.37 -1.74 -4.14
CA VAL A 171 -22.25 -2.60 -4.94
C VAL A 171 -22.25 -4.03 -4.39
N THR A 172 -23.42 -4.50 -3.95
CA THR A 172 -23.60 -5.82 -3.33
C THR A 172 -24.36 -6.81 -4.20
N ASP A 173 -25.28 -6.33 -5.02
CA ASP A 173 -26.11 -7.15 -5.91
C ASP A 173 -25.57 -7.15 -7.35
N TYR A 174 -25.36 -8.34 -7.91
CA TYR A 174 -24.80 -8.53 -9.25
C TYR A 174 -25.79 -8.21 -10.38
N VAL A 175 -27.05 -8.62 -10.24
CA VAL A 175 -28.07 -8.42 -11.28
C VAL A 175 -28.39 -6.93 -11.38
N GLN A 176 -28.57 -6.28 -10.23
CA GLN A 176 -28.72 -4.83 -10.18
C GLN A 176 -27.51 -4.11 -10.77
N PHE A 177 -26.28 -4.59 -10.50
CA PHE A 177 -25.09 -4.00 -11.11
C PHE A 177 -25.09 -4.09 -12.63
N CYS A 178 -25.55 -5.20 -13.21
CA CYS A 178 -25.69 -5.34 -14.66
C CYS A 178 -26.74 -4.36 -15.22
N GLN A 179 -27.89 -4.22 -14.57
CA GLN A 179 -28.91 -3.23 -14.94
C GLN A 179 -28.36 -1.80 -14.87
N ASP A 180 -27.66 -1.47 -13.78
CA ASP A 180 -27.10 -0.13 -13.58
C ASP A 180 -26.05 0.19 -14.66
N LEU A 181 -25.19 -0.77 -15.02
CA LEU A 181 -24.23 -0.62 -16.11
C LEU A 181 -24.92 -0.47 -17.46
N GLN A 182 -25.97 -1.25 -17.74
CA GLN A 182 -26.75 -1.12 -18.96
C GLN A 182 -27.37 0.28 -19.04
N GLY A 183 -28.02 0.74 -17.97
CA GLY A 183 -28.60 2.07 -17.89
C GLY A 183 -27.57 3.18 -18.10
N LEU A 184 -26.36 3.02 -17.55
CA LEU A 184 -25.25 3.95 -17.73
C LEU A 184 -24.72 3.96 -19.18
N LEU A 185 -24.67 2.81 -19.85
CA LEU A 185 -24.26 2.73 -21.25
C LEU A 185 -25.32 3.31 -22.21
N LEU A 186 -26.62 3.11 -21.90
CA LEU A 186 -27.75 3.62 -22.69
C LEU A 186 -28.04 5.11 -22.44
N ALA A 187 -27.59 5.66 -21.30
CA ALA A 187 -27.75 7.07 -20.96
C ALA A 187 -27.21 7.99 -22.06
N GLU A 188 -27.77 9.21 -22.13
CA GLU A 188 -27.37 10.22 -23.12
C GLU A 188 -27.40 9.71 -24.57
N ARG A 189 -28.35 8.84 -24.91
CA ARG A 189 -28.48 8.20 -26.25
C ARG A 189 -27.29 7.31 -26.61
N GLY A 190 -26.78 6.55 -25.65
CA GLY A 190 -25.67 5.63 -25.91
C GLY A 190 -24.30 6.31 -26.00
N ARG A 191 -24.15 7.53 -25.46
CA ARG A 191 -22.94 8.33 -25.67
C ARG A 191 -21.69 7.62 -25.19
N LEU A 192 -21.73 7.04 -23.99
CA LEU A 192 -20.60 6.28 -23.45
C LEU A 192 -20.31 5.03 -24.29
N ALA A 193 -21.35 4.30 -24.70
CA ALA A 193 -21.19 3.12 -25.56
C ALA A 193 -20.46 3.47 -26.88
N HIS A 194 -20.82 4.59 -27.51
CA HIS A 194 -20.11 5.09 -28.70
C HIS A 194 -18.66 5.49 -28.42
N GLN A 195 -18.40 6.17 -27.30
CA GLN A 195 -17.03 6.54 -26.93
C GLN A 195 -16.15 5.32 -26.67
N LEU A 196 -16.68 4.30 -26.00
CA LEU A 196 -16.00 3.02 -25.80
C LEU A 196 -15.73 2.30 -27.13
N TYR A 197 -16.68 2.34 -28.07
CA TYR A 197 -16.45 1.83 -29.42
C TYR A 197 -15.26 2.54 -30.09
N TYR A 198 -15.22 3.88 -30.09
CA TYR A 198 -14.11 4.62 -30.69
C TYR A 198 -12.77 4.40 -29.98
N LEU A 199 -12.77 4.20 -28.66
CA LEU A 199 -11.57 3.82 -27.90
C LEU A 199 -11.08 2.43 -28.30
N ARG A 200 -11.98 1.47 -28.52
CA ARG A 200 -11.61 0.14 -29.00
C ARG A 200 -10.94 0.23 -30.38
N GLU A 201 -11.55 0.96 -31.30
CA GLU A 201 -11.04 1.14 -32.66
C GLU A 201 -9.69 1.88 -32.67
N SER A 202 -9.53 2.93 -31.85
CA SER A 202 -8.28 3.71 -31.79
C SER A 202 -7.08 2.94 -31.20
N LEU A 203 -7.38 1.90 -30.43
CA LEU A 203 -6.40 0.97 -29.86
C LEU A 203 -6.19 -0.28 -30.72
N GLU A 204 -6.89 -0.39 -31.85
CA GLU A 204 -6.87 -1.56 -32.74
C GLU A 204 -7.18 -2.87 -31.99
N LEU A 205 -8.02 -2.78 -30.96
CA LEU A 205 -8.39 -3.95 -30.16
C LEU A 205 -9.30 -4.88 -30.97
N PRO A 206 -9.19 -6.21 -30.78
CA PRO A 206 -10.03 -7.17 -31.50
C PRO A 206 -11.52 -6.93 -31.28
N ALA A 207 -12.33 -7.26 -32.30
CA ALA A 207 -13.78 -7.07 -32.26
C ALA A 207 -14.50 -7.85 -31.14
N TRP A 208 -13.88 -8.92 -30.61
CA TRP A 208 -14.42 -9.68 -29.48
C TRP A 208 -14.34 -8.92 -28.15
N VAL A 209 -13.49 -7.89 -28.05
CA VAL A 209 -13.45 -7.02 -26.86
C VAL A 209 -14.73 -6.19 -26.83
N SER A 210 -15.59 -6.50 -25.88
CA SER A 210 -16.88 -5.86 -25.72
C SER A 210 -16.78 -4.50 -25.04
N GLN A 211 -17.84 -3.69 -25.17
CA GLN A 211 -17.92 -2.39 -24.49
C GLN A 211 -17.84 -2.55 -22.97
N VAL A 212 -18.50 -3.58 -22.42
CA VAL A 212 -18.46 -3.87 -20.97
C VAL A 212 -17.05 -4.26 -20.53
N GLN A 213 -16.37 -5.14 -21.28
CA GLN A 213 -15.00 -5.52 -20.97
C GLN A 213 -14.06 -4.32 -21.00
N LEU A 214 -14.20 -3.46 -22.02
CA LEU A 214 -13.40 -2.25 -22.14
C LEU A 214 -13.66 -1.27 -20.98
N LEU A 215 -14.93 -1.06 -20.62
CA LEU A 215 -15.33 -0.23 -19.49
C LEU A 215 -14.75 -0.75 -18.17
N GLN A 216 -14.81 -2.07 -17.95
CA GLN A 216 -14.26 -2.68 -16.75
C GLN A 216 -12.74 -2.60 -16.70
N ALA A 217 -12.06 -2.86 -17.82
CA ALA A 217 -10.61 -2.74 -17.93
C ALA A 217 -10.16 -1.31 -17.61
N LEU A 218 -10.84 -0.31 -18.18
CA LEU A 218 -10.57 1.10 -17.95
C LEU A 218 -10.72 1.47 -16.48
N VAL A 219 -11.86 1.16 -15.87
CA VAL A 219 -12.15 1.52 -14.48
C VAL A 219 -11.22 0.80 -13.52
N PHE A 220 -10.90 -0.46 -13.81
CA PHE A 220 -9.91 -1.21 -13.05
C PHE A 220 -8.52 -0.58 -13.14
N ALA A 221 -8.04 -0.27 -14.35
CA ALA A 221 -6.73 0.34 -14.56
C ALA A 221 -6.61 1.69 -13.85
N ALA A 222 -7.61 2.57 -14.00
CA ALA A 222 -7.66 3.86 -13.31
C ALA A 222 -7.63 3.69 -11.77
N SER A 223 -8.36 2.70 -11.23
CA SER A 223 -8.34 2.44 -9.79
C SER A 223 -6.99 1.91 -9.30
N GLN A 224 -6.28 1.12 -10.10
CA GLN A 224 -4.96 0.61 -9.74
C GLN A 224 -3.91 1.74 -9.71
N GLU A 225 -3.94 2.64 -10.70
CA GLU A 225 -3.04 3.79 -10.74
C GLU A 225 -3.26 4.70 -9.51
N GLN A 226 -4.52 5.00 -9.17
CA GLN A 226 -4.86 5.79 -7.98
C GLN A 226 -4.35 5.13 -6.68
N ARG A 227 -4.51 3.80 -6.55
CA ARG A 227 -4.00 3.06 -5.38
C ARG A 227 -2.48 3.05 -5.32
N ALA A 228 -1.80 2.95 -6.47
CA ALA A 228 -0.35 3.01 -6.54
C ALA A 228 0.16 4.39 -6.10
N ALA A 229 -0.46 5.46 -6.62
CA ALA A 229 -0.15 6.84 -6.24
C ALA A 229 -0.40 7.11 -4.75
N GLU A 230 -1.52 6.65 -4.19
CA GLU A 230 -1.81 6.80 -2.77
C GLU A 230 -0.79 6.05 -1.90
N LYS A 231 -0.43 4.84 -2.28
CA LYS A 231 0.58 4.03 -1.58
C LYS A 231 1.96 4.70 -1.61
N GLU A 232 2.32 5.32 -2.73
CA GLU A 232 3.55 6.09 -2.84
C GLU A 232 3.52 7.35 -1.98
N ARG A 233 2.42 8.12 -2.00
CA ARG A 233 2.23 9.28 -1.12
C ARG A 233 2.39 8.91 0.35
N LEU A 234 1.79 7.81 0.80
CA LEU A 234 1.93 7.30 2.16
C LEU A 234 3.37 6.88 2.49
N ARG A 235 4.13 6.35 1.53
CA ARG A 235 5.55 6.03 1.71
C ARG A 235 6.38 7.30 1.86
N GLN A 236 6.14 8.30 1.02
CA GLN A 236 6.81 9.60 1.09
C GLN A 236 6.51 10.30 2.43
N GLU A 237 5.26 10.32 2.87
CA GLU A 237 4.87 10.90 4.16
C GLU A 237 5.52 10.17 5.36
N LYS A 238 5.61 8.84 5.31
CA LYS A 238 6.34 8.08 6.34
C LYS A 238 7.83 8.39 6.33
N ALA A 239 8.43 8.61 5.15
CA ALA A 239 9.83 8.96 5.01
C ALA A 239 10.13 10.37 5.56
N THR A 240 9.30 11.36 5.22
CA THR A 240 9.45 12.73 5.74
C THR A 240 9.29 12.78 7.26
N ARG A 241 8.27 12.13 7.82
CA ARG A 241 8.09 12.01 9.29
C ARG A 241 9.29 11.36 10.00
N ARG A 242 9.96 10.41 9.35
CA ARG A 242 11.19 9.79 9.88
C ARG A 242 12.38 10.75 9.83
N GLN A 243 12.52 11.51 8.75
CA GLN A 243 13.55 12.55 8.60
C GLN A 243 13.37 13.66 9.63
N GLU A 244 12.15 14.19 9.80
CA GLU A 244 11.84 15.22 10.80
C GLU A 244 12.20 14.76 12.22
N LYS A 245 11.84 13.52 12.59
CA LYS A 245 12.22 12.94 13.90
C LYS A 245 13.73 12.78 14.05
N ALA A 246 14.45 12.47 12.98
CA ALA A 246 15.90 12.37 13.00
C ALA A 246 16.57 13.75 13.15
N GLU A 247 16.10 14.75 12.41
CA GLU A 247 16.54 16.14 12.52
C GLU A 247 16.27 16.72 13.90
N GLU A 248 15.09 16.49 14.46
CA GLU A 248 14.75 16.94 15.80
C GLU A 248 15.69 16.31 16.86
N LYS A 249 16.00 15.01 16.72
CA LYS A 249 17.00 14.34 17.57
C LYS A 249 18.39 14.95 17.40
N LEU A 250 18.80 15.30 16.18
CA LEU A 250 20.08 15.97 15.91
C LEU A 250 20.11 17.37 16.53
N ARG A 251 19.06 18.18 16.35
CA ARG A 251 18.90 19.50 16.97
C ARG A 251 18.98 19.41 18.49
N LYS A 252 18.27 18.46 19.11
CA LYS A 252 18.35 18.19 20.56
C LYS A 252 19.75 17.78 21.01
N LYS A 253 20.47 16.96 20.23
CA LYS A 253 21.87 16.58 20.52
C LYS A 253 22.82 17.77 20.41
N LEU A 254 22.67 18.60 19.37
CA LEU A 254 23.46 19.82 19.17
C LEU A 254 23.21 20.82 20.32
N ALA A 255 21.95 21.09 20.67
CA ALA A 255 21.60 21.97 21.79
C ALA A 255 22.18 21.49 23.13
N LYS A 256 22.19 20.17 23.38
CA LYS A 256 22.84 19.60 24.57
C LYS A 256 24.35 19.78 24.54
N ARG A 257 25.01 19.63 23.38
CA ARG A 257 26.45 19.85 23.21
C ARG A 257 26.83 21.31 23.42
N THR A 258 26.11 22.24 22.80
CA THR A 258 26.33 23.69 22.94
C THR A 258 26.13 24.14 24.40
N LYS A 259 25.06 23.69 25.06
CA LYS A 259 24.84 23.98 26.50
C LYS A 259 25.98 23.46 27.39
N LYS A 260 26.55 22.28 27.09
CA LYS A 260 27.72 21.76 27.82
C LYS A 260 28.98 22.59 27.57
N GLN A 261 29.22 23.02 26.33
CA GLN A 261 30.35 23.88 25.98
C GLN A 261 30.27 25.24 26.68
N LEU A 262 29.10 25.90 26.64
CA LEU A 262 28.87 27.16 27.34
C LEU A 262 29.10 27.04 28.85
N LYS A 263 28.63 25.96 29.48
CA LYS A 263 28.91 25.70 30.90
C LYS A 263 30.39 25.50 31.20
N LYS A 264 31.16 24.87 30.30
CA LYS A 264 32.61 24.72 30.47
C LYS A 264 33.32 26.06 30.36
N LEU A 265 32.95 26.88 29.37
CA LEU A 265 33.51 28.22 29.19
C LEU A 265 33.21 29.12 30.40
N ALA A 266 31.98 29.10 30.91
CA ALA A 266 31.61 29.85 32.11
C ALA A 266 32.45 29.43 33.34
N LYS A 267 32.60 28.12 33.58
CA LYS A 267 33.47 27.62 34.65
C LYS A 267 34.93 28.02 34.50
N GLN A 268 35.45 28.04 33.27
CA GLN A 268 36.82 28.50 33.00
C GLN A 268 36.96 30.01 33.25
N GLN A 269 35.97 30.82 32.88
CA GLN A 269 35.94 32.25 33.19
C GLN A 269 35.86 32.50 34.70
N ASP A 270 35.00 31.77 35.42
CA ASP A 270 34.91 31.85 36.89
C ASP A 270 36.21 31.42 37.59
N ALA A 271 36.87 30.37 37.09
CA ALA A 271 38.15 29.94 37.64
C ALA A 271 39.25 30.98 37.38
N ARG A 272 39.27 31.58 36.19
CA ARG A 272 40.21 32.66 35.84
C ARG A 272 39.99 33.90 36.68
N SER A 273 38.74 34.32 36.89
CA SER A 273 38.43 35.49 37.71
C SER A 273 38.75 35.26 39.18
N LYS A 274 38.51 34.06 39.72
CA LYS A 274 38.94 33.68 41.08
C LYS A 274 40.47 33.66 41.21
N ALA A 275 41.19 33.13 40.22
CA ALA A 275 42.64 33.13 40.23
C ALA A 275 43.22 34.55 40.16
N GLN A 276 42.61 35.44 39.38
CA GLN A 276 42.98 36.86 39.33
C GLN A 276 42.76 37.54 40.68
N LYS A 277 41.58 37.35 41.31
CA LYS A 277 41.30 37.91 42.65
C LYS A 277 42.28 37.41 43.71
N LEU A 278 42.62 36.12 43.71
CA LEU A 278 43.61 35.56 44.63
C LEU A 278 45.03 36.09 44.36
N ALA A 279 45.38 36.34 43.10
CA ALA A 279 46.66 36.95 42.76
C ALA A 279 46.74 38.42 43.18
N GLU A 280 45.64 39.18 43.03
CA GLU A 280 45.52 40.55 43.53
C GLU A 280 45.58 40.61 45.06
N GLU A 281 44.90 39.69 45.76
CA GLU A 281 44.93 39.60 47.23
C GLU A 281 46.33 39.23 47.74
N LYS A 282 47.02 38.28 47.09
CA LYS A 282 48.42 37.97 47.40
C LYS A 282 49.36 39.14 47.11
N ALA A 283 49.15 39.90 46.03
CA ALA A 283 49.94 41.08 45.72
C ALA A 283 49.73 42.20 46.77
N GLN A 284 48.49 42.41 47.21
CA GLN A 284 48.18 43.35 48.30
C GLN A 284 48.74 42.89 49.65
N GLN A 285 48.72 41.58 49.93
CA GLN A 285 49.32 41.03 51.15
C GLN A 285 50.84 41.14 51.14
N ALA A 286 51.49 40.90 50.01
CA ALA A 286 52.93 41.11 49.85
C ALA A 286 53.33 42.57 50.04
N GLN A 287 52.54 43.53 49.56
CA GLN A 287 52.74 44.96 49.83
C GLN A 287 52.60 45.28 51.32
N ARG A 288 51.59 44.73 52.01
CA ARG A 288 51.41 44.93 53.46
C ARG A 288 52.53 44.30 54.30
N GLU A 289 53.06 43.15 53.88
CA GLU A 289 54.20 42.50 54.55
C GLU A 289 55.53 43.22 54.31
N GLU A 290 55.70 43.87 53.16
CA GLU A 290 56.81 44.80 52.92
C GLU A 290 56.69 46.05 53.81
N ASP A 291 55.49 46.63 53.94
CA ASP A 291 55.22 47.76 54.83
C ASP A 291 55.47 47.40 56.31
N GLU A 292 55.01 46.23 56.78
CA GLU A 292 55.27 45.76 58.15
C GLU A 292 56.75 45.41 58.43
N LYS A 293 57.50 44.92 57.42
CA LYS A 293 58.95 44.70 57.56
C LYS A 293 59.70 46.01 57.67
N THR A 294 59.28 47.05 56.94
CA THR A 294 59.86 48.39 57.10
C THR A 294 59.52 49.05 58.45
N GLU A 295 58.42 48.68 59.10
CA GLU A 295 58.12 49.10 60.48
C GLU A 295 58.89 48.30 61.54
N LYS A 296 59.08 46.99 61.36
CA LYS A 296 59.84 46.15 62.31
C LYS A 296 61.35 46.38 62.27
N GLU A 297 61.93 46.86 61.17
CA GLU A 297 63.33 47.31 61.14
C GLU A 297 63.56 48.66 61.85
N ARG A 298 62.51 49.40 62.21
CA ARG A 298 62.62 50.66 62.98
C ARG A 298 62.48 50.50 64.49
N GLN A 299 62.11 49.33 65.01
CA GLN A 299 62.04 49.08 66.45
C GLN A 299 62.76 47.78 66.81
N GLY A 300 64.03 47.91 67.15
CA GLY A 300 64.77 46.82 67.79
C GLY A 300 64.25 46.57 69.20
N VAL A 301 63.62 45.41 69.42
CA VAL A 301 63.40 44.86 70.76
C VAL A 301 63.63 43.34 70.76
N LYS A 302 64.53 42.93 71.67
CA LYS A 302 64.83 41.54 72.05
C LYS A 302 63.83 41.04 73.09
N THR A 303 63.43 39.78 72.97
CA THR A 303 63.14 38.76 74.02
C THR A 303 62.62 37.53 73.26
N GLY A 304 62.90 36.26 73.56
CA GLY A 304 63.27 35.56 74.79
C GLY A 304 62.47 34.25 74.76
N LEU A 305 63.15 33.10 74.70
CA LEU A 305 62.62 31.74 74.51
C LEU A 305 61.73 31.25 75.67
N ASP A 306 60.75 30.36 75.39
CA ASP A 306 60.65 29.03 76.05
C ASP A 306 59.72 28.05 75.27
N PRO A 307 59.93 26.70 75.30
CA PRO A 307 59.26 25.72 74.43
C PRO A 307 58.35 24.70 75.17
N ARG A 308 57.65 23.87 74.35
CA ARG A 308 56.80 22.66 74.60
C ARG A 308 55.31 22.96 74.36
N HIS A 309 54.50 22.19 73.63
CA HIS A 309 54.52 20.77 73.29
C HIS A 309 53.86 20.49 71.92
N LEU A 310 54.45 19.52 71.21
CA LEU A 310 53.90 18.44 70.38
C LEU A 310 52.42 18.50 69.92
N GLY A 311 52.23 18.31 68.62
CA GLY A 311 50.94 17.96 68.02
C GLY A 311 51.00 17.96 66.49
N SER A 312 51.75 17.01 65.92
CA SER A 312 51.69 16.62 64.51
C SER A 312 50.27 16.23 64.10
N GLU A 313 49.83 16.64 62.91
CA GLU A 313 49.28 15.71 61.90
C GLU A 313 49.01 16.41 60.55
N GLU A 314 49.59 15.81 59.52
CA GLU A 314 49.45 16.10 58.10
C GLU A 314 48.14 15.51 57.52
N PRO A 315 47.78 15.81 56.26
CA PRO A 315 46.43 15.67 55.75
C PRO A 315 46.09 14.22 55.37
N THR A 316 44.85 13.81 55.59
CA THR A 316 44.33 12.56 55.01
C THR A 316 43.76 12.82 53.62
N ASP A 317 44.62 12.55 52.64
CA ASP A 317 44.26 12.20 51.28
C ASP A 317 43.79 10.72 51.26
N LEU A 318 42.53 10.47 50.91
CA LEU A 318 42.05 9.14 50.51
C LEU A 318 40.99 9.28 49.42
N GLY A 319 41.47 9.24 48.17
CA GLY A 319 41.31 8.05 47.35
C GLY A 319 39.90 7.49 47.15
N ASN A 320 39.41 7.62 45.91
CA ASN A 320 38.42 6.78 45.24
C ASN A 320 38.22 5.37 45.82
N SER A 321 36.97 4.94 45.95
CA SER A 321 36.59 3.55 45.63
C SER A 321 35.15 3.44 45.14
N ARG A 322 35.06 2.69 44.06
CA ARG A 322 33.90 2.39 43.22
C ARG A 322 33.25 1.10 43.75
N ALA A 323 31.93 1.01 43.56
CA ALA A 323 31.12 -0.22 43.47
C ALA A 323 30.56 -0.89 44.74
N ALA A 324 29.23 -0.84 44.88
CA ALA A 324 28.37 -2.00 45.14
C ALA A 324 26.91 -1.64 44.77
N ARG A 325 26.46 -1.97 43.56
CA ARG A 325 25.38 -2.95 43.29
C ARG A 325 24.33 -3.08 44.41
N GLY A 326 23.14 -2.53 44.13
CA GLY A 326 21.88 -2.93 44.76
C GLY A 326 20.75 -2.90 43.72
N ARG A 327 20.52 -4.03 43.06
CA ARG A 327 19.38 -4.27 42.17
C ARG A 327 18.07 -4.18 42.97
N ARG A 328 17.15 -3.30 42.57
CA ARG A 328 15.68 -3.41 42.68
C ARG A 328 15.16 -2.58 41.51
N GLY A 329 14.32 -3.02 40.59
CA GLY A 329 13.32 -4.07 40.55
C GLY A 329 12.44 -3.63 39.39
N ARG A 330 12.66 -4.23 38.20
CA ARG A 330 11.93 -3.90 36.97
C ARG A 330 10.57 -4.57 37.07
N HIS A 331 9.51 -3.82 37.38
CA HIS A 331 8.16 -4.28 37.10
C HIS A 331 7.94 -4.19 35.59
N VAL A 332 8.01 -5.34 34.93
CA VAL A 332 7.36 -5.57 33.64
C VAL A 332 5.98 -6.10 33.98
N ARG A 333 4.93 -5.32 33.69
CA ARG A 333 3.64 -5.90 33.30
C ARG A 333 3.64 -5.89 31.78
N GLY A 334 3.52 -7.09 31.22
CA GLY A 334 3.27 -7.27 29.80
C GLY A 334 1.83 -6.90 29.46
N GLU A 335 1.65 -6.42 28.24
CA GLU A 335 0.65 -6.90 27.29
C GLU A 335 0.94 -6.22 25.93
N ASP A 336 0.81 -7.03 24.88
CA ASP A 336 0.61 -6.71 23.48
C ASP A 336 1.79 -6.32 22.57
N GLY A 337 2.09 -7.22 21.62
CA GLY A 337 2.08 -6.85 20.21
C GLY A 337 3.36 -7.07 19.40
N ASP A 338 3.40 -8.22 18.72
CA ASP A 338 4.03 -8.50 17.42
C ASP A 338 5.56 -8.60 17.28
N ASP A 339 5.97 -9.85 17.11
CA ASP A 339 7.26 -10.30 16.58
C ASP A 339 7.50 -9.81 15.16
N GLY A 340 8.51 -8.94 15.04
CA GLY A 340 9.14 -8.57 13.78
C GLY A 340 10.09 -9.66 13.31
N PHE A 341 9.66 -10.34 12.25
CA PHE A 341 10.44 -11.22 11.38
C PHE A 341 11.65 -10.47 10.78
N ILE A 342 12.87 -10.97 11.01
CA ILE A 342 14.01 -10.82 10.08
C ILE A 342 14.75 -12.17 10.06
N SER A 343 14.42 -13.03 9.10
CA SER A 343 15.27 -14.14 8.71
C SER A 343 15.89 -13.80 7.35
N THR A 344 17.21 -13.73 7.31
CA THR A 344 18.02 -13.64 6.09
C THR A 344 18.46 -15.06 5.70
N ASP A 345 17.93 -15.53 4.55
CA ASP A 345 18.34 -16.57 3.57
C ASP A 345 19.69 -17.35 3.73
N PRO A 346 19.92 -18.48 3.00
CA PRO A 346 19.13 -19.07 1.89
C PRO A 346 18.85 -20.60 1.97
N VAL A 347 17.82 -21.07 1.27
CA VAL A 347 17.53 -22.50 1.04
C VAL A 347 18.11 -22.95 -0.30
N SER A 348 19.01 -23.93 -0.25
CA SER A 348 19.53 -24.68 -1.38
C SER A 348 18.46 -25.66 -1.91
N LEU A 349 18.18 -25.64 -3.22
CA LEU A 349 17.36 -26.65 -3.91
C LEU A 349 18.20 -27.90 -4.24
N PRO A 350 17.68 -29.13 -4.06
CA PRO A 350 18.24 -30.32 -4.67
C PRO A 350 17.75 -30.51 -6.11
N ARG A 351 18.61 -31.13 -6.91
CA ARG A 351 18.45 -31.44 -8.35
C ARG A 351 17.35 -32.42 -8.67
#